data_AF-A0A920CT14-F1
#
_entry.id   AF-A0A920CT14-F1
#
_cell.length_a   1.000
_cell.length_b   1.000
_cell.length_c   1.000
_cell.angle_alpha   90.00
_cell.angle_beta   90.00
_cell.angle_gamma   90.00
#
_symmetry.space_group_name_H-M   'P 1'
#
loop_
_entity.id
_entity.type
_entity.pdbx_description
1 polymer ?
#
loop_
_entity_poly.entity_id
_entity_poly.type
_entity_poly.pdbx_seq_one_letter_code
_entity_poly.pdbx_strand_id
1 'polypeptide(L)'
;MQEVILTEEELRAKCAEWQKILRLQDWIVDVGISRSRDMNLENAQAEIVPSLQKRMATVRILDSVDYPPDCAEPQDMELSLVHELLHIHLFPLFADREDEMRLIAEEQAIEAISRGLIYLYRKGGEENVKSNDLRGNGGAE
;
A
#
# COMPACT_ATOMS: atom_id res chain seq x y z
N MET A 1 1.94 -2.50 -14.03
CA MET A 1 1.81 -1.05 -14.29
C MET A 1 2.11 -0.33 -13.00
N GLN A 2 2.84 0.79 -13.06
CA GLN A 2 3.09 1.66 -11.91
C GLN A 2 1.83 2.49 -11.65
N GLU A 3 1.33 2.52 -10.42
CA GLU A 3 0.21 3.39 -10.06
C GLU A 3 0.72 4.62 -9.29
N VAL A 4 0.47 5.80 -9.86
CA VAL A 4 0.74 7.08 -9.21
C VAL A 4 -0.61 7.65 -8.80
N ILE A 5 -0.80 7.82 -7.50
CA ILE A 5 -2.02 8.38 -6.92
C ILE A 5 -1.81 9.89 -6.86
N LEU A 6 -2.66 10.67 -7.54
CA LEU A 6 -2.43 12.09 -7.76
C LEU A 6 -3.09 12.96 -6.69
N THR A 7 -4.07 12.40 -5.97
CA THR A 7 -4.84 13.14 -4.97
C THR A 7 -5.01 12.36 -3.66
N GLU A 8 -5.16 13.11 -2.58
CA GLU A 8 -5.57 12.60 -1.26
C GLU A 8 -6.87 11.78 -1.31
N GLU A 9 -7.81 12.17 -2.16
CA GLU A 9 -9.10 11.49 -2.31
C GLU A 9 -8.93 10.10 -2.95
N GLU A 10 -8.15 10.01 -4.03
CA GLU A 10 -7.80 8.74 -4.66
C GLU A 10 -7.04 7.83 -3.67
N LEU A 11 -6.12 8.40 -2.88
CA LEU A 11 -5.36 7.65 -1.88
C LEU A 11 -6.27 7.08 -0.79
N ARG A 12 -7.23 7.86 -0.31
CA ARG A 12 -8.24 7.41 0.66
C ARG A 12 -9.16 6.35 0.07
N ALA A 13 -9.56 6.48 -1.19
CA ALA A 13 -10.36 5.47 -1.88
C ALA A 13 -9.62 4.13 -1.99
N LYS A 14 -8.35 4.16 -2.40
CA LYS A 14 -7.47 2.98 -2.46
C LYS A 14 -7.23 2.37 -1.08
N CYS A 15 -7.03 3.19 -0.06
CA CYS A 15 -6.90 2.72 1.32
C CYS A 15 -8.17 1.98 1.76
N ALA A 16 -9.36 2.55 1.52
CA ALA A 16 -10.62 1.90 1.86
C ALA A 16 -10.85 0.58 1.11
N GLU A 17 -10.37 0.47 -0.13
CA GLU A 17 -10.38 -0.77 -0.89
C GLU A 17 -9.45 -1.82 -0.28
N TRP A 18 -8.19 -1.47 -0.04
CA TRP A 18 -7.20 -2.38 0.53
C TRP A 18 -7.52 -2.77 1.97
N GLN A 19 -8.10 -1.88 2.79
CA GLN A 19 -8.66 -2.25 4.08
C GLN A 19 -9.72 -3.35 3.96
N LYS A 20 -10.51 -3.38 2.87
CA LYS A 20 -11.48 -4.46 2.66
C LYS A 20 -10.81 -5.77 2.32
N ILE A 21 -9.83 -5.73 1.41
CA ILE A 21 -9.07 -6.90 0.95
C ILE A 21 -8.29 -7.52 2.10
N LEU A 22 -7.59 -6.69 2.88
CA LEU A 22 -6.74 -7.09 4.00
C LEU A 22 -7.51 -7.31 5.31
N ARG A 23 -8.84 -7.14 5.33
CA ARG A 23 -9.68 -7.31 6.52
C ARG A 23 -9.31 -6.39 7.70
N LEU A 24 -9.10 -5.12 7.41
CA LEU A 24 -8.74 -4.05 8.36
C LEU A 24 -9.88 -3.04 8.58
N GLN A 25 -11.15 -3.44 8.41
CA GLN A 25 -12.29 -2.53 8.53
C GLN A 25 -12.57 -2.08 9.98
N ASP A 26 -12.00 -2.77 10.96
CA ASP A 26 -12.06 -2.41 12.37
C ASP A 26 -10.94 -1.42 12.78
N TRP A 27 -10.06 -1.06 11.85
CA TRP A 27 -9.02 -0.06 12.03
C TRP A 27 -9.43 1.29 11.46
N ILE A 28 -9.15 2.35 12.21
CA ILE A 28 -9.24 3.72 11.73
C ILE A 28 -7.87 4.09 11.14
N VAL A 29 -7.76 4.11 9.82
CA VAL A 29 -6.53 4.49 9.12
C VAL A 29 -6.69 5.88 8.51
N ASP A 30 -5.87 6.82 8.95
CA ASP A 30 -5.70 8.10 8.27
C ASP A 30 -4.50 8.01 7.33
N VAL A 31 -4.70 8.36 6.06
CA VAL A 31 -3.67 8.28 5.02
C VAL A 31 -3.50 9.64 4.37
N GLY A 32 -2.26 10.00 4.04
CA GLY A 32 -1.99 11.21 3.26
C GLY A 32 -0.67 11.19 2.49
N ILE A 33 -0.55 12.09 1.54
CA ILE A 33 0.65 12.38 0.76
C ILE A 33 1.46 13.45 1.51
N SER A 34 2.74 13.18 1.75
CA SER A 34 3.60 14.03 2.59
C SER A 34 4.91 14.34 1.88
N ARG A 35 5.45 15.53 2.15
CA ARG A 35 6.80 15.89 1.71
C ARG A 35 7.83 15.15 2.54
N SER A 36 9.00 14.90 1.97
CA SER A 36 10.13 14.24 2.65
C SER A 36 10.48 14.88 4.01
N ARG A 37 10.42 16.22 4.09
CA ARG A 37 10.66 16.99 5.33
C ARG A 37 9.64 16.77 6.44
N ASP A 38 8.46 16.25 6.11
CA ASP A 38 7.35 16.02 7.02
C ASP A 38 7.24 14.52 7.43
N MET A 39 8.14 13.67 6.92
CA MET A 39 8.29 12.26 7.29
C MET A 39 9.14 12.11 8.56
N ASN A 40 8.90 11.07 9.35
CA ASN A 40 9.72 10.73 10.52
C ASN A 40 10.95 9.90 10.13
N LEU A 41 10.81 9.03 9.12
CA LEU A 41 11.88 8.20 8.62
C LEU A 41 12.65 8.91 7.49
N GLU A 42 13.98 8.92 7.60
CA GLU A 42 14.84 9.42 6.54
C GLU A 42 14.81 8.48 5.33
N ASN A 43 14.70 9.05 4.12
CA ASN A 43 14.72 8.34 2.84
C ASN A 43 13.62 7.26 2.66
N ALA A 44 12.50 7.38 3.39
CA ALA A 44 11.38 6.46 3.27
C ALA A 44 10.42 6.86 2.14
N GLN A 45 9.89 5.86 1.42
CA GLN A 45 8.84 6.03 0.40
C GLN A 45 7.45 6.12 1.02
N ALA A 46 7.29 5.51 2.20
CA ALA A 46 6.11 5.60 3.04
C ALA A 46 6.50 5.30 4.49
N GLU A 47 5.61 5.63 5.41
CA GLU A 47 5.74 5.24 6.80
C GLU A 47 4.37 5.08 7.45
N ILE A 48 4.32 4.24 8.49
CA ILE A 48 3.15 4.06 9.33
C ILE A 48 3.46 4.33 10.80
N VAL A 49 2.54 5.01 11.47
CA VAL A 49 2.55 5.23 12.92
C VAL A 49 1.31 4.58 13.53
N PRO A 50 1.42 3.35 14.07
CA PRO A 50 0.29 2.64 14.65
C PRO A 50 0.01 3.06 16.11
N SER A 51 -1.26 3.05 16.49
CA SER A 51 -1.73 3.04 17.87
C SER A 51 -2.53 1.75 18.10
N LEU A 52 -1.81 0.67 18.44
CA LEU A 52 -2.37 -0.68 18.54
C LEU A 52 -3.55 -0.75 19.53
N GLN A 53 -3.43 -0.08 20.67
CA GLN A 53 -4.46 -0.08 21.72
C GLN A 53 -5.77 0.57 21.25
N LYS A 54 -5.70 1.50 20.29
CA LYS A 54 -6.85 2.21 19.75
C LYS A 54 -7.33 1.67 18.40
N ARG A 55 -6.62 0.71 17.81
CA ARG A 55 -6.81 0.26 16.41
C ARG A 55 -6.81 1.43 15.44
N MET A 56 -5.84 2.33 15.60
CA MET A 56 -5.66 3.48 14.72
C MET A 56 -4.28 3.43 14.08
N ALA A 57 -4.15 3.96 12.88
CA ALA A 57 -2.85 4.18 12.25
C ALA A 57 -2.86 5.45 11.41
N THR A 58 -1.72 6.12 11.36
CA THR A 58 -1.46 7.18 10.38
C THR A 58 -0.45 6.66 9.38
N VAL A 59 -0.80 6.69 8.10
CA VAL A 59 0.07 6.32 6.97
C VAL A 59 0.43 7.58 6.19
N ARG A 60 1.71 7.77 5.92
CA ARG A 60 2.20 8.86 5.05
C ARG A 60 2.89 8.23 3.85
N ILE A 61 2.51 8.65 2.66
CA ILE A 61 3.17 8.27 1.40
C ILE A 61 3.97 9.46 0.90
N LEU A 62 5.19 9.23 0.44
CA LEU A 62 6.05 10.28 -0.09
C LEU A 62 5.43 10.89 -1.35
N ASP A 63 5.40 12.22 -1.41
CA ASP A 63 5.02 12.96 -2.60
C ASP A 63 6.00 12.68 -3.76
N SER A 64 5.45 12.36 -4.92
CA SER A 64 6.19 12.13 -6.18
C SER A 64 7.22 13.21 -6.54
N VAL A 65 6.99 14.45 -6.12
CA VAL A 65 7.92 15.56 -6.35
C VAL A 65 9.23 15.41 -5.55
N ASP A 66 9.21 14.66 -4.45
CA ASP A 66 10.38 14.38 -3.61
C ASP A 66 11.03 13.02 -3.93
N TYR A 67 10.62 12.35 -5.01
CA TYR A 67 11.23 11.06 -5.37
C TYR A 67 12.72 11.21 -5.68
N PRO A 68 13.59 10.34 -5.11
CA PRO A 68 15.01 10.34 -5.43
C PRO A 68 15.21 10.05 -6.92
N PRO A 69 16.11 10.80 -7.59
CA PRO A 69 16.39 10.59 -9.01
C PRO A 69 17.00 9.22 -9.32
N ASP A 70 17.68 8.61 -8.34
CA ASP A 70 18.45 7.37 -8.48
C ASP A 70 17.76 6.15 -7.83
N CYS A 71 16.43 6.05 -7.92
CA CYS A 71 15.72 4.86 -7.43
C CYS A 71 16.01 3.66 -8.33
N ALA A 72 16.35 2.51 -7.72
CA ALA A 72 16.58 1.25 -8.44
C ALA A 72 15.32 0.75 -9.18
N GLU A 73 14.14 1.13 -8.70
CA GLU A 73 12.86 0.84 -9.33
C GLU A 73 11.92 2.05 -9.25
N PRO A 74 10.96 2.16 -10.18
CA PRO A 74 9.91 3.19 -10.10
C PRO A 74 9.07 3.00 -8.84
N GLN A 75 8.83 4.09 -8.10
CA GLN A 75 7.98 4.05 -6.92
C GLN A 75 6.51 3.89 -7.29
N ASP A 76 5.80 3.05 -6.53
CA ASP A 76 4.39 2.74 -6.74
C ASP A 76 3.64 3.02 -5.44
N MET A 77 2.82 4.07 -5.44
CA MET A 77 2.15 4.54 -4.22
C MET A 77 1.14 3.53 -3.70
N GLU A 78 0.52 2.74 -4.58
CA GLU A 78 -0.39 1.68 -4.17
C GLU A 78 0.39 0.54 -3.51
N LEU A 79 1.55 0.16 -4.04
CA LEU A 79 2.43 -0.84 -3.41
C LEU A 79 2.86 -0.38 -2.01
N SER A 80 3.33 0.86 -1.89
CA SER A 80 3.73 1.44 -0.60
C SER A 80 2.56 1.47 0.39
N LEU A 81 1.35 1.86 -0.05
CA LEU A 81 0.17 1.80 0.80
C LEU A 81 -0.14 0.37 1.29
N VAL A 82 -0.05 -0.63 0.43
CA VAL A 82 -0.28 -2.04 0.82
C VAL A 82 0.77 -2.52 1.80
N HIS A 83 2.03 -2.14 1.59
CA HIS A 83 3.14 -2.40 2.52
C HIS A 83 2.82 -1.86 3.92
N GLU A 84 2.49 -0.58 4.00
CA GLU A 84 2.15 0.07 5.27
C GLU A 84 0.93 -0.56 5.95
N LEU A 85 -0.10 -0.95 5.18
CA LEU A 85 -1.27 -1.61 5.76
C LEU A 85 -0.96 -3.02 6.28
N LEU A 86 -0.03 -3.75 5.67
CA LEU A 86 0.37 -5.09 6.13
C LEU A 86 1.13 -5.04 7.45
N HIS A 87 1.88 -3.97 7.73
CA HIS A 87 2.48 -3.78 9.05
C HIS A 87 1.46 -3.85 10.19
N ILE A 88 0.21 -3.41 9.98
CA ILE A 88 -0.85 -3.49 11.00
C ILE A 88 -1.08 -4.94 11.48
N HIS A 89 -1.02 -5.92 10.57
CA HIS A 89 -1.18 -7.33 10.91
C HIS A 89 0.02 -7.91 11.64
N LEU A 90 1.23 -7.40 11.34
CA LEU A 90 2.48 -8.00 11.78
C LEU A 90 3.09 -7.31 13.00
N PHE A 91 2.74 -6.05 13.29
CA PHE A 91 3.24 -5.34 14.47
C PHE A 91 3.12 -6.11 15.79
N PRO A 92 2.02 -6.81 16.09
CA PRO A 92 1.93 -7.61 17.33
C PRO A 92 2.93 -8.78 17.39
N LEU A 93 3.42 -9.26 16.25
CA LEU A 93 4.35 -10.39 16.16
C LEU A 93 5.81 -9.97 16.37
N PHE A 94 6.12 -8.69 16.12
CA PHE A 94 7.47 -8.13 16.18
C PHE A 94 7.61 -6.99 17.20
N ALA A 95 6.70 -6.93 18.18
CA ALA A 95 6.64 -5.87 19.19
C ALA A 95 7.94 -5.72 20.02
N ASP A 96 8.72 -6.81 20.15
CA ASP A 96 10.05 -6.81 20.77
C ASP A 96 11.12 -6.49 19.71
N ARG A 97 11.22 -5.20 19.34
CA ARG A 97 12.06 -4.67 18.25
C ARG A 97 13.57 -4.66 18.52
N GLU A 98 14.07 -5.38 19.51
CA GLU A 98 15.50 -5.36 19.87
C GLU A 98 16.38 -6.21 18.94
N ASP A 99 15.78 -7.10 18.14
CA ASP A 99 16.49 -7.98 17.21
C ASP A 99 16.41 -7.43 15.77
N GLU A 100 17.47 -6.77 15.32
CA GLU A 100 17.62 -6.20 13.98
C GLU A 100 17.36 -7.24 12.87
N MET A 101 17.74 -8.50 13.08
CA MET A 101 17.52 -9.56 12.09
C MET A 101 16.04 -9.88 11.92
N ARG A 102 15.23 -9.76 12.99
CA ARG A 102 13.78 -9.93 12.91
C ARG A 102 13.12 -8.77 12.19
N LEU A 103 13.57 -7.54 12.42
CA LEU A 103 13.07 -6.36 11.70
C LEU A 103 13.32 -6.49 10.19
N ILE A 104 14.54 -6.89 9.80
CA ILE A 104 14.86 -7.12 8.38
C ILE A 104 13.96 -8.23 7.80
N ALA A 105 13.77 -9.32 8.52
CA ALA A 105 12.92 -10.42 8.06
C ALA A 105 11.44 -10.02 7.93
N GLU A 106 10.94 -9.18 8.84
CA GLU A 106 9.59 -8.61 8.78
C GLU A 106 9.42 -7.76 7.51
N GLU A 107 10.29 -6.75 7.30
CA GLU A 107 10.23 -5.87 6.13
C GLU A 107 10.30 -6.67 4.82
N GLN A 108 11.20 -7.66 4.73
CA GLN A 108 11.32 -8.52 3.55
C GLN A 108 10.08 -9.37 3.29
N ALA A 109 9.46 -9.89 4.36
CA ALA A 109 8.24 -10.66 4.24
C ALA A 109 7.06 -9.78 3.80
N ILE A 110 6.91 -8.60 4.39
CA ILE A 110 5.89 -7.62 4.02
C ILE A 110 6.06 -7.24 2.55
N GLU A 111 7.26 -6.85 2.14
CA GLU A 111 7.58 -6.46 0.77
C GLU A 111 7.18 -7.55 -0.25
N ALA A 112 7.55 -8.81 0.02
CA ALA A 112 7.21 -9.93 -0.84
C ALA A 112 5.70 -10.18 -0.93
N ILE A 113 4.98 -10.08 0.20
CA ILE A 113 3.53 -10.23 0.25
C ILE A 113 2.84 -9.08 -0.49
N SER A 114 3.24 -7.84 -0.25
CA SER A 114 2.73 -6.63 -0.91
C SER A 114 2.79 -6.77 -2.43
N ARG A 115 3.95 -7.14 -2.96
CA ARG A 115 4.13 -7.37 -4.41
C ARG A 115 3.26 -8.49 -4.95
N GLY A 116 3.17 -9.60 -4.23
CA GLY A 116 2.32 -10.73 -4.60
C GLY A 116 0.84 -10.34 -4.69
N LEU A 117 0.34 -9.61 -3.69
CA LEU A 117 -1.03 -9.13 -3.63
C LEU A 117 -1.34 -8.13 -4.75
N ILE A 118 -0.48 -7.14 -4.95
CA ILE A 118 -0.60 -6.15 -6.03
C ILE A 118 -0.61 -6.83 -7.41
N TYR A 119 0.29 -7.78 -7.63
CA TYR A 119 0.34 -8.56 -8.88
C TYR A 119 -0.98 -9.29 -9.13
N LEU A 120 -1.49 -10.03 -8.13
CA LEU A 120 -2.73 -10.79 -8.25
C LEU A 120 -3.95 -9.87 -8.44
N TYR A 121 -4.01 -8.76 -7.70
CA TYR A 121 -5.08 -7.78 -7.78
C TYR A 121 -5.17 -7.15 -9.18
N ARG A 122 -4.03 -6.67 -9.71
CA ARG A 122 -3.96 -6.05 -11.04
C ARG A 122 -4.25 -7.07 -12.15
N LYS A 123 -3.70 -8.29 -12.04
CA LYS A 123 -3.98 -9.36 -12.99
C LYS A 123 -5.46 -9.77 -13.02
N GLY A 124 -6.08 -9.89 -11.84
CA GLY A 124 -7.51 -10.18 -11.74
C GLY A 124 -8.39 -9.08 -12.33
N GLY A 125 -7.97 -7.81 -12.21
CA GLY A 125 -8.61 -6.68 -12.87
C GLY A 125 -8.58 -6.79 -14.40
N GLU A 126 -7.42 -7.11 -14.98
CA GLU A 126 -7.26 -7.29 -16.43
C GLU A 126 -8.13 -8.43 -17.00
N GLU A 127 -8.24 -9.55 -16.29
CA GLU A 127 -9.07 -10.69 -16.70
C GLU A 127 -10.57 -10.36 -16.64
N ASN A 128 -10.99 -9.59 -15.63
CA ASN A 128 -12.38 -9.12 -15.50
C ASN A 128 -12.77 -8.14 -16.62
N VAL A 129 -11.88 -7.21 -17.00
CA VAL A 129 -12.13 -6.28 -18.12
C VAL A 129 -12.27 -7.03 -19.44
N LYS A 130 -11.34 -7.96 -19.74
CA LYS A 130 -11.40 -8.80 -20.96
C LYS A 130 -12.68 -9.66 -21.03
N SER A 131 -13.16 -10.15 -19.89
CA SER A 131 -14.38 -10.95 -19.80
C SER A 131 -15.66 -10.13 -20.05
N ASN A 132 -15.65 -8.85 -19.70
CA ASN A 132 -16.79 -7.95 -19.93
C ASN A 132 -16.86 -7.48 -21.38
N ASP A 133 -15.72 -7.33 -22.06
CA ASP A 133 -15.62 -6.91 -23.46
C ASP A 133 -16.22 -7.95 -24.43
N LEU A 134 -16.13 -9.24 -24.09
CA LEU A 134 -16.71 -10.34 -24.88
C LEU A 134 -18.25 -10.41 -24.84
N ARG A 135 -18.92 -9.67 -23.95
CA ARG A 135 -20.39 -9.64 -23.84
C ARG A 135 -21.05 -8.54 -24.67
N GLY A 136 -20.27 -7.72 -25.40
CA GLY A 136 -20.76 -6.52 -26.09
C GLY A 136 -21.19 -6.68 -27.56
N ASN A 137 -21.08 -7.86 -28.18
CA ASN A 137 -21.33 -8.04 -29.63
C ASN A 137 -22.42 -9.08 -29.95
N GLY A 138 -23.49 -9.10 -29.16
CA GLY A 138 -24.72 -9.82 -29.51
C GLY A 138 -25.62 -8.92 -30.37
N GLY A 139 -25.49 -9.05 -31.68
CA GLY A 139 -26.16 -8.22 -32.69
C GLY A 139 -27.69 -8.21 -32.62
N ALA A 140 -28.24 -7.04 -32.94
CA ALA A 140 -29.58 -6.91 -33.48
C ALA A 140 -29.46 -6.89 -35.01
N GLU A 141 -29.79 -8.00 -35.65
CA GLU A 141 -30.26 -8.06 -37.03
C GLU A 141 -31.59 -8.82 -37.04
#